data_AF-A0A0B6ZZK6-F1
#
_entry.id   AF-A0A0B6ZZK6-F1
#
_cell.length_a   1.000
_cell.length_b   1.000
_cell.length_c   1.000
_cell.angle_alpha   90.00
_cell.angle_beta   90.00
_cell.angle_gamma   90.00
#
_symmetry.space_group_name_H-M   'P 1'
#
loop_
_entity.id
_entity.type
_entity.pdbx_description
1 polymer ?
#
loop_
_entity_poly.entity_id
_entity_poly.type
_entity_poly.pdbx_seq_one_letter_code
_entity_poly.pdbx_strand_id
1 'polypeptide(L)' 'RVLFRSPEETAAVLVKHGYAVEFRGITKVKGKNPMKTFFLNPRKESTHV' A
#
# COMPACT_ATOMS: atom_id res chain seq x y z
N ARG A 1 -0.76 -1.10 11.53
CA ARG A 1 -1.06 -1.34 10.09
C ARG A 1 -1.77 -0.11 9.54
N VAL A 2 -1.28 0.48 8.45
CA VAL A 2 -1.91 1.66 7.84
C VAL A 2 -2.61 1.23 6.56
N LEU A 3 -3.89 1.57 6.42
CA LEU A 3 -4.64 1.35 5.18
C LEU A 3 -4.40 2.53 4.26
N PHE A 4 -3.81 2.29 3.08
CA PHE A 4 -3.66 3.31 2.07
C PHE A 4 -4.35 2.87 0.77
N ARG A 5 -5.07 3.80 0.14
CA ARG A 5 -5.76 3.54 -1.13
C ARG A 5 -5.00 4.25 -2.23
N SER A 6 -4.11 3.53 -2.89
CA SER A 6 -3.31 4.08 -3.98
C SER A 6 -3.41 3.24 -5.23
N PRO A 7 -3.21 3.84 -6.41
CA PRO A 7 -3.01 3.11 -7.65
C PRO A 7 -1.82 2.15 -7.55
N GLU A 8 -1.78 1.15 -8.43
CA GLU A 8 -0.71 0.14 -8.48
C GLU A 8 0.68 0.76 -8.61
N GLU A 9 0.77 1.90 -9.30
CA GLU A 9 2.01 2.66 -9.50
C GLU A 9 2.64 3.11 -8.17
N THR A 10 1.83 3.59 -7.23
CA THR A 10 2.35 4.00 -5.92
C THR A 10 2.78 2.81 -5.07
N ALA A 11 2.05 1.69 -5.17
CA ALA A 11 2.44 0.46 -4.48
C ALA A 11 3.81 -0.03 -4.99
N ALA A 12 4.06 0.04 -6.30
CA ALA A 12 5.35 -0.33 -6.90
C ALA A 12 6.51 0.56 -6.40
N VAL A 13 6.27 1.87 -6.27
CA VAL A 13 7.26 2.79 -5.69
C VAL A 13 7.55 2.44 -4.22
N LEU A 14 6.52 2.17 -3.41
CA LEU A 14 6.69 1.80 -2.01
C LEU A 14 7.49 0.49 -1.83
N VAL A 15 7.23 -0.51 -2.67
CA VAL A 15 8.04 -1.75 -2.70
C VAL A 15 9.49 -1.46 -3.03
N LYS A 16 9.76 -0.59 -4.01
CA LYS A 16 11.13 -0.18 -4.38
C LYS A 16 11.86 0.50 -3.22
N HIS A 17 11.14 1.23 -2.37
CA HIS A 17 11.69 1.85 -1.16
C HIS A 17 11.78 0.90 0.05
N GLY A 18 11.48 -0.39 -0.12
CA GLY A 18 11.61 -1.40 0.93
C GLY A 18 10.43 -1.46 1.90
N TYR A 19 9.28 -0.89 1.53
CA TYR A 19 8.04 -1.08 2.27
C TYR A 19 7.33 -2.35 1.83
N ALA A 20 6.81 -3.12 2.79
CA ALA A 20 5.96 -4.25 2.49
C ALA A 20 4.52 -3.77 2.26
N VAL A 21 3.99 -4.04 1.08
CA VAL A 21 2.58 -3.79 0.74
C VAL A 21 1.84 -5.10 0.58
N GLU A 22 0.64 -5.20 1.15
CA GLU A 22 -0.22 -6.38 1.08
C GLU A 22 -1.49 -6.02 0.31
N PHE A 23 -1.83 -6.79 -0.73
CA PHE A 23 -3.05 -6.54 -1.49
C PHE A 23 -4.29 -6.85 -0.64
N ARG A 24 -5.18 -5.86 -0.51
CA ARG A 24 -6.41 -6.00 0.27
C ARG A 24 -7.59 -6.43 -0.60
N GLY A 25 -7.67 -5.90 -1.81
CA GLY A 25 -8.83 -6.08 -2.69
C GLY A 25 -9.20 -4.82 -3.46
N ILE A 26 -10.24 -4.94 -4.28
CA ILE A 26 -10.78 -3.85 -5.08
C ILE A 26 -11.92 -3.19 -4.31
N THR A 27 -11.83 -1.88 -4.08
CA THR A 27 -12.86 -1.10 -3.38
C THR A 27 -13.54 -0.14 -4.34
N LYS A 28 -14.88 -0.12 -4.34
CA LYS A 28 -15.68 0.85 -5.09
C LYS A 28 -15.63 2.21 -4.37
N VAL A 29 -15.05 3.22 -5.01
CA VAL A 29 -14.96 4.59 -4.48
C VAL A 29 -15.97 5.45 -5.23
N LYS A 30 -16.82 6.19 -4.52
CA LYS A 30 -17.86 7.04 -5.12
C LYS A 30 -17.22 8.05 -6.08
N GLY A 31 -17.65 8.03 -7.34
CA GLY A 31 -17.11 8.91 -8.39
C GLY A 31 -15.81 8.43 -9.05
N LYS A 32 -15.32 7.22 -8.75
CA LYS A 32 -14.16 6.62 -9.42
C LYS A 32 -14.44 5.16 -9.83
N ASN A 33 -13.72 4.70 -10.84
CA ASN A 33 -13.66 3.27 -11.16
C ASN A 33 -13.16 2.47 -9.95
N PRO A 34 -13.55 1.19 -9.82
CA PRO A 34 -13.12 0.33 -8.72
C PRO A 34 -11.59 0.37 -8.59
N MET A 35 -11.09 0.71 -7.40
CA MET A 35 -9.67 0.95 -7.19
C MET A 35 -9.08 -0.17 -6.34
N LYS A 36 -7.93 -0.70 -6.77
CA LYS A 36 -7.13 -1.63 -5.97
C LYS A 36 -6.68 -0.93 -4.69
N THR A 37 -6.73 -1.64 -3.57
CA THR A 37 -6.34 -1.12 -2.26
C THR A 37 -5.31 -2.05 -1.63
N PHE A 38 -4.40 -1.46 -0.88
CA PHE A 38 -3.28 -2.17 -0.29
C PHE A 38 -3.13 -1.77 1.19
N PHE A 39 -2.68 -2.69 2.02
CA PHE A 39 -2.20 -2.37 3.35
C PHE A 39 -0.71 -2.05 3.26
N LEU A 40 -0.31 -0.96 3.90
CA LEU A 40 1.10 -0.66 4.13
C LEU A 40 1.49 -1.29 5.46
N ASN A 41 2.40 -2.24 5.40
CA ASN A 41 3.09 -2.72 6.58
C ASN A 41 4.29 -1.80 6.79
N PRO A 42 4.44 -1.18 7.97
CA PRO A 42 5.61 -0.38 8.28
C PRO A 42 6.85 -1.25 8.06
N ARG A 43 7.89 -0.65 7.49
CA ARG A 43 9.21 -1.28 7.40
C ARG A 43 9.54 -1.80 8.80
N LYS A 44 9.95 -3.06 8.92
CA LYS A 44 10.68 -3.49 10.11
C LYS A 44 11.91 -2.60 10.13
N GLU A 45 11.85 -1.50 10.86
CA GLU A 45 13.04 -0.77 11.26
C GLU A 45 13.90 -1.83 11.94
N SER A 46 14.97 -2.23 11.25
CA SER A 46 16.15 -2.71 11.95
C SER A 46 16.44 -1.64 12.99
N THR A 47 16.24 -2.01 14.24
CA THR A 47 16.73 -1.32 15.42
C THR A 47 18.05 -0.64 15.09
N HIS A 48 18.06 0.69 15.01
CA HIS A 48 19.30 1.42 15.20
C HIS A 48 19.69 1.15 16.66
N VAL A 49 20.62 0.20 16.82
CA VAL A 49 21.35 -0.04 18.07
C VAL A 49 22.38 1.05 18.24
#